data_AF-R9AI26-F1
#
_entry.id   AF-R9AI26-F1
#
_cell.length_a   1.000
_cell.length_b   1.000
_cell.length_c   1.000
_cell.angle_alpha   90.00
_cell.angle_beta   90.00
_cell.angle_gamma   90.00
#
_symmetry.space_group_name_H-M   'P 1'
#
loop_
_entity.id
_entity.type
_entity.pdbx_description
1 polymer ?
#
loop_
_entity_poly.entity_id
_entity_poly.type
_entity_poly.pdbx_seq_one_letter_code
_entity_poly.pdbx_strand_id
1 'polypeptide(L)'
;MRFYTVAAATALVGFTSYAVYFDYKRRNDTAFRKSLKKAAVKQGKADKAAAEKGAMEMQVALKAAVLEANIEVEAFKRSVTGAEQGEAYFMQNVGNGEVLASMGPESALKAATAFFKALKVYPSPVELLMIYERTVPPPIFQLVMQMTSQEVANAQSQKAPEQPKSGSIEENVTEDSQKPSTEAPTGIPASAPSDTSSHEWENIQS
;
A
#
# COMPACT_ATOMS: atom_id res chain seq x y z
N MET A 1 -78.21 19.13 10.06
CA MET A 1 -77.18 19.48 9.05
C MET A 1 -76.34 20.70 9.44
N ARG A 2 -76.90 21.86 9.81
CA ARG A 2 -76.13 23.09 10.10
C ARG A 2 -75.17 23.03 11.30
N PHE A 3 -75.47 22.24 12.34
CA PHE A 3 -74.58 22.10 13.50
C PHE A 3 -73.29 21.31 13.17
N TYR A 4 -73.37 20.31 12.28
CA TYR A 4 -72.21 19.52 11.85
C TYR A 4 -71.25 20.33 10.97
N THR A 5 -71.77 21.21 10.12
CA THR A 5 -70.93 22.08 9.28
C THR A 5 -70.16 23.11 10.10
N VAL A 6 -70.80 23.68 11.12
CA VAL A 6 -70.14 24.60 12.07
C VAL A 6 -69.10 23.87 12.92
N ALA A 7 -69.41 22.65 13.39
CA ALA A 7 -68.46 21.84 14.16
C ALA A 7 -67.23 21.43 13.32
N ALA A 8 -67.43 20.99 12.07
CA ALA A 8 -66.35 20.61 11.17
C ALA A 8 -65.44 21.79 10.80
N ALA A 9 -66.02 22.97 10.55
CA ALA A 9 -65.25 24.18 10.27
C ALA A 9 -64.35 24.56 11.46
N THR A 10 -64.89 24.54 12.69
CA THR A 10 -64.12 24.85 13.90
C THR A 10 -63.01 23.83 14.15
N ALA A 11 -63.25 22.54 13.91
CA ALA A 11 -62.25 21.50 14.04
C ALA A 11 -61.08 21.69 13.05
N LEU A 12 -61.36 22.02 11.79
CA LEU A 12 -60.33 22.31 10.78
C LEU A 12 -59.48 23.53 11.15
N VAL A 13 -60.11 24.60 11.62
CA VAL A 13 -59.39 25.82 12.06
C VAL A 13 -58.51 25.52 13.28
N GLY A 14 -59.03 24.77 14.26
CA GLY A 14 -58.25 24.34 15.43
C GLY A 14 -57.06 23.47 15.05
N PHE A 15 -57.26 22.49 14.15
CA PHE A 15 -56.20 21.60 13.70
C PHE A 15 -55.12 22.33 12.91
N THR A 16 -55.51 23.18 11.95
CA THR A 16 -54.56 23.98 11.16
C THR A 16 -53.78 24.97 12.04
N SER A 17 -54.44 25.63 12.98
CA SER A 17 -53.78 26.52 13.94
C SER A 17 -52.79 25.76 14.83
N TYR A 18 -53.15 24.56 15.30
CA TYR A 18 -52.23 23.72 16.08
C TYR A 18 -51.06 23.22 15.24
N ALA A 19 -51.27 22.83 13.99
CA ALA A 19 -50.21 22.40 13.09
C ALA A 19 -49.18 23.53 12.84
N VAL A 20 -49.65 24.77 12.63
CA VAL A 20 -48.79 25.95 12.48
C VAL A 20 -48.02 26.23 13.77
N TYR A 21 -48.69 26.22 14.93
CA TYR A 21 -48.03 26.40 16.23
C TYR A 21 -46.99 25.30 16.52
N PHE A 22 -47.34 24.05 16.23
CA PHE A 22 -46.46 22.91 16.45
C PHE A 22 -45.23 22.96 15.54
N ASP A 23 -45.38 23.31 14.26
CA ASP A 23 -44.24 23.50 13.36
C ASP A 23 -43.35 24.68 13.81
N TYR A 24 -43.94 25.78 14.26
CA TYR A 24 -43.19 26.90 14.84
C TYR A 24 -42.41 26.49 16.09
N LYS A 25 -43.07 25.81 17.05
CA LYS A 25 -42.42 25.33 18.28
C LYS A 25 -41.29 24.35 17.99
N ARG A 26 -41.49 23.43 17.04
CA ARG A 26 -40.47 22.48 16.60
C ARG A 26 -39.26 23.18 15.96
N ARG A 27 -39.48 24.20 15.14
CA ARG A 27 -38.40 24.94 14.46
C ARG A 27 -37.62 25.85 15.40
N ASN A 28 -38.25 26.37 16.47
CA ASN A 28 -37.62 27.28 17.41
C ASN A 28 -37.00 26.60 18.65
N ASP A 29 -37.07 25.26 18.75
CA ASP A 29 -36.46 24.52 19.86
C ASP A 29 -34.94 24.40 19.69
N THR A 30 -34.19 25.00 20.61
CA THR A 30 -32.72 24.95 20.63
C THR A 30 -32.16 23.56 20.91
N ALA A 31 -32.88 22.72 21.66
CA ALA A 31 -32.47 21.35 21.97
C ALA A 31 -32.54 20.46 20.73
N PHE A 32 -33.59 20.62 19.90
CA PHE A 32 -33.76 19.90 18.63
C PHE A 32 -32.67 20.26 17.62
N ARG A 33 -32.33 21.54 17.47
CA ARG A 33 -31.23 21.96 16.58
C ARG A 33 -29.88 21.41 17.04
N LYS A 34 -29.65 21.39 18.36
CA LYS A 34 -28.44 20.80 18.95
C LYS A 34 -28.39 19.28 18.73
N SER A 35 -29.51 18.56 18.84
CA SER A 35 -29.54 17.12 18.60
C SER A 35 -29.29 16.76 17.13
N LEU A 36 -29.86 17.52 16.18
CA LEU A 36 -29.57 17.35 14.74
C LEU A 36 -28.09 17.58 14.41
N LYS A 37 -27.49 18.66 14.94
CA LYS A 37 -26.05 18.92 14.76
C LYS A 37 -25.19 17.80 15.35
N LYS A 38 -25.52 17.34 16.57
CA LYS A 38 -24.80 16.23 17.21
C LYS A 38 -24.95 14.93 16.40
N ALA A 39 -26.15 14.64 15.89
CA ALA A 39 -26.41 13.47 15.06
C ALA A 39 -25.62 13.55 13.74
N ALA A 40 -25.63 14.69 13.05
CA ALA A 40 -24.86 14.90 11.82
C ALA A 40 -23.34 14.76 12.05
N VAL A 41 -22.81 15.34 13.14
CA VAL A 41 -21.39 15.19 13.49
C VAL A 41 -21.06 13.74 13.85
N LYS A 42 -21.95 13.05 14.59
CA LYS A 42 -21.75 11.64 14.93
C LYS A 42 -21.79 10.74 13.70
N GLN A 43 -22.71 10.98 12.77
CA GLN A 43 -22.80 10.25 11.52
C GLN A 43 -21.57 10.51 10.65
N GLY A 44 -21.16 11.77 10.47
CA GLY A 44 -19.93 12.08 9.74
C GLY A 44 -18.67 11.47 10.37
N LYS A 45 -18.60 11.34 11.70
CA LYS A 45 -17.53 10.59 12.38
C LYS A 45 -17.63 9.08 12.15
N ALA A 46 -18.84 8.52 12.17
CA ALA A 46 -19.07 7.11 11.91
C ALA A 46 -18.74 6.73 10.45
N ASP A 47 -19.14 7.56 9.48
CA ASP A 47 -18.87 7.36 8.06
C ASP A 47 -17.37 7.43 7.77
N LYS A 48 -16.65 8.40 8.37
CA LYS A 48 -15.19 8.47 8.30
C LYS A 48 -14.52 7.25 8.91
N ALA A 49 -14.93 6.86 10.12
CA ALA A 49 -14.39 5.68 10.78
C ALA A 49 -14.68 4.39 10.00
N ALA A 50 -15.83 4.28 9.34
CA ALA A 50 -16.18 3.15 8.48
C ALA A 50 -15.33 3.15 7.19
N ALA A 51 -15.10 4.31 6.57
CA ALA A 51 -14.24 4.44 5.40
C ALA A 51 -12.77 4.11 5.72
N GLU A 52 -12.25 4.61 6.86
CA GLU A 52 -10.89 4.29 7.33
C GLU A 52 -10.73 2.80 7.63
N LYS A 53 -11.72 2.18 8.29
CA LYS A 53 -11.73 0.73 8.52
C LYS A 53 -11.75 -0.05 7.21
N GLY A 54 -12.63 0.30 6.27
CA GLY A 54 -12.69 -0.34 4.97
C GLY A 54 -11.38 -0.19 4.18
N ALA A 55 -10.74 0.98 4.24
CA ALA A 55 -9.44 1.20 3.61
C ALA A 55 -8.32 0.37 4.28
N MET A 56 -8.33 0.25 5.61
CA MET A 56 -7.37 -0.57 6.35
C MET A 56 -7.56 -2.06 6.05
N GLU A 57 -8.80 -2.55 6.06
CA GLU A 57 -9.14 -3.93 5.69
C GLU A 57 -8.72 -4.24 4.25
N MET A 58 -8.98 -3.33 3.31
CA MET A 58 -8.52 -3.47 1.93
C MET A 58 -6.99 -3.50 1.85
N GLN A 59 -6.27 -2.64 2.58
CA GLN A 59 -4.81 -2.68 2.60
C GLN A 59 -4.24 -3.97 3.18
N VAL A 60 -4.87 -4.53 4.22
CA VAL A 60 -4.48 -5.83 4.79
C VAL A 60 -4.72 -6.94 3.77
N ALA A 61 -5.88 -6.96 3.12
CA ALA A 61 -6.21 -7.93 2.08
C ALA A 61 -5.26 -7.83 0.88
N LEU A 62 -4.91 -6.62 0.45
CA LEU A 62 -3.96 -6.39 -0.63
C LEU A 62 -2.56 -6.91 -0.28
N LYS A 63 -2.05 -6.62 0.92
CA LYS A 63 -0.76 -7.14 1.38
C LYS A 63 -0.73 -8.66 1.47
N ALA A 64 -1.80 -9.27 1.98
CA ALA A 64 -1.95 -10.72 2.04
C ALA A 64 -1.94 -11.34 0.64
N ALA A 65 -2.70 -10.76 -0.30
CA ALA A 65 -2.77 -11.23 -1.68
C ALA A 65 -1.42 -11.11 -2.41
N VAL A 66 -0.65 -10.04 -2.18
CA VAL A 66 0.73 -9.90 -2.73
C VAL A 66 1.64 -11.00 -2.21
N LEU A 67 1.62 -11.24 -0.89
CA LEU A 67 2.45 -12.28 -0.28
C LEU A 67 2.10 -13.66 -0.84
N GLU A 68 0.82 -14.00 -0.91
CA GLU A 68 0.34 -15.27 -1.47
C GLU A 68 0.73 -15.42 -2.94
N ALA A 69 0.52 -14.38 -3.75
CA ALA A 69 0.91 -14.39 -5.16
C ALA A 69 2.41 -14.58 -5.36
N ASN A 70 3.25 -13.95 -4.53
CA ASN A 70 4.69 -14.14 -4.59
C ASN A 70 5.08 -15.58 -4.28
N ILE A 71 4.49 -16.18 -3.23
CA ILE A 71 4.76 -17.57 -2.86
C ILE A 71 4.39 -18.51 -4.01
N GLU A 72 3.21 -18.33 -4.61
CA GLU A 72 2.77 -19.15 -5.74
C GLU A 72 3.67 -18.99 -6.97
N VAL A 73 4.04 -17.76 -7.33
CA VAL A 73 4.89 -17.51 -8.51
C VAL A 73 6.29 -18.09 -8.30
N GLU A 74 6.87 -17.94 -7.12
CA GLU A 74 8.19 -18.51 -6.83
C GLU A 74 8.13 -20.04 -6.75
N ALA A 75 7.05 -20.61 -6.20
CA ALA A 75 6.82 -22.05 -6.24
C ALA A 75 6.69 -22.57 -7.68
N PHE A 76 6.00 -21.84 -8.55
CA PHE A 76 5.89 -22.16 -9.97
C PHE A 76 7.24 -22.09 -10.68
N LYS A 77 8.01 -21.02 -10.48
CA LYS A 77 9.37 -20.87 -11.04
C LYS A 77 10.32 -21.98 -10.57
N ARG A 78 10.13 -22.50 -9.35
CA ARG A 78 10.91 -23.61 -8.82
C ARG A 78 10.49 -24.96 -9.41
N SER A 79 9.20 -25.15 -9.69
CA SER A 79 8.67 -26.42 -10.18
C SER A 79 8.84 -26.59 -11.69
N VAL A 80 8.95 -25.50 -12.45
CA VAL A 80 9.03 -25.54 -13.91
C VAL A 80 10.14 -24.64 -14.45
N THR A 81 10.95 -25.18 -15.37
CA THR A 81 12.15 -24.52 -15.91
C THR A 81 12.06 -24.13 -17.39
N GLY A 82 10.92 -24.37 -18.06
CA GLY A 82 10.75 -24.12 -19.50
C GLY A 82 9.93 -22.87 -19.83
N ALA A 83 10.29 -22.22 -20.93
CA ALA A 83 9.62 -21.00 -21.43
C ALA A 83 8.15 -21.24 -21.82
N GLU A 84 7.85 -22.40 -22.41
CA GLU A 84 6.50 -22.80 -22.85
C GLU A 84 5.51 -22.87 -21.68
N GLN A 85 5.94 -23.39 -20.53
CA GLN A 85 5.07 -23.46 -19.36
C GLN A 85 4.89 -22.11 -18.68
N GLY A 86 5.91 -21.24 -18.74
CA GLY A 86 5.80 -19.85 -18.29
C GLY A 86 4.74 -19.08 -19.09
N GLU A 87 4.71 -19.29 -20.41
CA GLU A 87 3.68 -18.73 -21.29
C GLU A 87 2.28 -19.26 -20.94
N ALA A 88 2.13 -20.57 -20.70
CA ALA A 88 0.86 -21.15 -20.29
C ALA A 88 0.36 -20.57 -18.96
N TYR A 89 1.23 -20.42 -17.97
CA TYR A 89 0.90 -19.79 -16.68
C TYR A 89 0.51 -18.32 -16.86
N PHE A 90 1.24 -17.58 -17.70
CA PHE A 90 0.90 -16.21 -18.05
C PHE A 90 -0.51 -16.12 -18.66
N MET A 91 -0.78 -16.90 -19.71
CA MET A 91 -2.07 -16.88 -20.41
C MET A 91 -3.23 -17.27 -19.49
N GLN A 92 -3.03 -18.27 -18.63
CA GLN A 92 -4.01 -18.66 -17.62
C GLN A 92 -4.32 -17.51 -16.66
N ASN A 93 -3.30 -16.81 -16.16
CA ASN A 93 -3.50 -15.72 -15.21
C ASN A 93 -4.13 -14.48 -15.87
N VAL A 94 -3.75 -14.14 -17.10
CA VAL A 94 -4.40 -13.07 -17.87
C VAL A 94 -5.88 -13.40 -18.09
N GLY A 95 -6.19 -14.62 -18.56
CA GLY A 95 -7.58 -15.05 -18.76
C GLY A 95 -8.41 -15.05 -17.47
N ASN A 96 -7.82 -15.52 -16.36
CA ASN A 96 -8.47 -15.43 -15.04
C ASN A 96 -8.71 -13.98 -14.63
N GLY A 97 -7.74 -13.09 -14.85
CA GLY A 97 -7.85 -11.66 -14.57
C GLY A 97 -8.97 -11.00 -15.35
N GLU A 98 -9.11 -11.32 -16.65
CA GLU A 98 -10.19 -10.82 -17.52
C GLU A 98 -11.57 -11.30 -17.06
N VAL A 99 -11.71 -12.60 -16.76
CA VAL A 99 -12.96 -13.15 -16.24
C VAL A 99 -13.35 -12.48 -14.93
N LEU A 100 -12.41 -12.36 -13.98
CA LEU A 100 -12.66 -11.73 -12.68
C LEU A 100 -12.95 -10.22 -12.81
N ALA A 101 -12.32 -9.54 -13.77
CA ALA A 101 -12.60 -8.14 -14.07
C ALA A 101 -14.04 -7.93 -14.55
N SER A 102 -14.60 -8.89 -15.29
CA SER A 102 -15.99 -8.83 -15.77
C SER A 102 -17.04 -9.06 -14.66
N MET A 103 -16.65 -9.63 -13.52
CA MET A 103 -17.55 -9.93 -12.38
C MET A 103 -17.86 -8.72 -11.50
N GLY A 104 -17.22 -7.58 -11.74
CA GLY A 104 -17.49 -6.32 -11.03
C GLY A 104 -16.57 -6.05 -9.84
N PRO A 105 -16.88 -5.01 -9.04
CA PRO A 105 -15.95 -4.43 -8.06
C PRO A 105 -15.51 -5.38 -6.95
N GLU A 106 -16.36 -6.33 -6.54
CA GLU A 106 -16.04 -7.30 -5.48
C GLU A 106 -14.89 -8.25 -5.88
N SER A 107 -14.73 -8.51 -7.17
CA SER A 107 -13.67 -9.36 -7.72
C SER A 107 -12.44 -8.57 -8.16
N ALA A 108 -12.44 -7.23 -8.02
CA ALA A 108 -11.35 -6.37 -8.51
C ALA A 108 -9.99 -6.73 -7.90
N LEU A 109 -9.96 -7.04 -6.60
CA LEU A 109 -8.73 -7.46 -5.93
C LEU A 109 -8.21 -8.79 -6.50
N LYS A 110 -9.09 -9.77 -6.71
CA LYS A 110 -8.73 -11.07 -7.27
C LYS A 110 -8.25 -10.96 -8.72
N ALA A 111 -8.91 -10.11 -9.52
CA ALA A 111 -8.49 -9.80 -10.88
C ALA A 111 -7.09 -9.19 -10.91
N ALA A 112 -6.84 -8.18 -10.05
CA ALA A 112 -5.53 -7.54 -9.93
C ALA A 112 -4.44 -8.55 -9.50
N THR A 113 -4.74 -9.46 -8.57
CA THR A 113 -3.82 -10.52 -8.17
C THR A 113 -3.43 -11.42 -9.36
N ALA A 114 -4.38 -11.77 -10.23
CA ALA A 114 -4.10 -12.58 -11.41
C ALA A 114 -3.19 -11.83 -12.41
N PHE A 115 -3.49 -10.56 -12.70
CA PHE A 115 -2.62 -9.73 -13.55
C PHE A 115 -1.23 -9.51 -12.96
N PHE A 116 -1.12 -9.38 -11.63
CA PHE A 116 0.15 -9.28 -10.91
C PHE A 116 0.97 -10.58 -11.01
N LYS A 117 0.33 -11.75 -10.89
CA LYS A 117 0.99 -13.06 -11.09
C LYS A 117 1.54 -13.18 -12.52
N ALA A 118 0.74 -12.82 -13.52
CA ALA A 118 1.18 -12.78 -14.93
C ALA A 118 2.37 -11.83 -15.15
N LEU A 119 2.35 -10.66 -14.51
CA LEU A 119 3.44 -9.68 -14.59
C LEU A 119 4.78 -10.23 -14.10
N LYS A 120 4.78 -11.05 -13.03
CA LYS A 120 6.00 -11.59 -12.42
C LYS A 120 6.68 -12.71 -13.23
N VAL A 121 5.97 -13.32 -14.17
CA VAL A 121 6.51 -14.36 -15.07
C VAL A 121 6.83 -13.82 -16.46
N TYR A 122 6.38 -12.61 -16.78
CA TYR A 122 6.59 -11.98 -18.07
C TYR A 122 8.01 -11.38 -18.17
N PRO A 123 8.74 -11.57 -19.28
CA PRO A 123 10.14 -11.15 -19.41
C PRO A 123 10.34 -9.63 -19.45
N SER A 124 9.34 -8.87 -19.91
CA SER A 124 9.39 -7.39 -20.07
C SER A 124 8.25 -6.71 -19.28
N PRO A 125 8.32 -6.65 -17.94
CA PRO A 125 7.19 -6.21 -17.12
C PRO A 125 6.72 -4.78 -17.41
N VAL A 126 7.63 -3.89 -17.82
CA VAL A 126 7.28 -2.49 -18.16
C VAL A 126 6.37 -2.42 -19.37
N GLU A 127 6.63 -3.22 -20.40
CA GLU A 127 5.80 -3.30 -21.60
C GLU A 127 4.41 -3.83 -21.28
N LEU A 128 4.33 -4.89 -20.48
CA LEU A 128 3.04 -5.47 -20.08
C LEU A 128 2.21 -4.46 -19.26
N LEU A 129 2.84 -3.67 -18.39
CA LEU A 129 2.15 -2.61 -17.66
C LEU A 129 1.55 -1.55 -18.58
N MET A 130 2.25 -1.17 -19.65
CA MET A 130 1.71 -0.23 -20.66
C MET A 130 0.52 -0.80 -21.42
N ILE A 131 0.47 -2.12 -21.61
CA ILE A 131 -0.70 -2.78 -22.23
C ILE A 131 -1.86 -2.75 -21.23
N TYR A 132 -1.62 -3.17 -19.99
CA TYR A 132 -2.65 -3.15 -18.94
C TYR A 132 -3.25 -1.77 -18.70
N GLU A 133 -2.45 -0.70 -18.72
CA GLU A 133 -2.95 0.67 -18.60
C GLU A 133 -4.05 0.99 -19.63
N ARG A 134 -3.97 0.39 -20.82
CA ARG A 134 -4.92 0.64 -21.92
C ARG A 134 -6.07 -0.36 -21.97
N THR A 135 -5.87 -1.60 -21.52
CA THR A 135 -6.83 -2.69 -21.71
C THR A 135 -7.57 -3.09 -20.43
N VAL A 136 -6.99 -2.85 -19.26
CA VAL A 136 -7.56 -3.23 -17.95
C VAL A 136 -8.35 -2.06 -17.38
N PRO A 137 -9.54 -2.29 -16.78
CA PRO A 137 -10.31 -1.22 -16.13
C PRO A 137 -9.48 -0.44 -15.09
N PRO A 138 -9.58 0.90 -15.03
CA PRO A 138 -8.75 1.72 -14.15
C PRO A 138 -8.71 1.29 -12.68
N PRO A 139 -9.84 0.90 -12.03
CA PRO A 139 -9.80 0.45 -10.63
C PRO A 139 -8.93 -0.79 -10.40
N ILE A 140 -8.86 -1.70 -11.37
CA ILE A 140 -8.06 -2.93 -11.28
C ILE A 140 -6.60 -2.62 -11.57
N PHE A 141 -6.31 -1.80 -12.58
CA PHE A 141 -4.95 -1.36 -12.88
C PHE A 141 -4.30 -0.63 -11.70
N GLN A 142 -5.05 0.23 -11.00
CA GLN A 142 -4.57 0.90 -9.78
C GLN A 142 -4.20 -0.10 -8.68
N LEU A 143 -4.95 -1.19 -8.51
CA LEU A 143 -4.61 -2.25 -7.56
C LEU A 143 -3.34 -2.99 -7.97
N VAL A 144 -3.14 -3.28 -9.27
CA VAL A 144 -1.88 -3.87 -9.78
C VAL A 144 -0.70 -2.95 -9.45
N MET A 145 -0.83 -1.64 -9.64
CA MET A 145 0.19 -0.66 -9.26
C MET A 145 0.50 -0.64 -7.76
N GLN A 146 -0.53 -0.73 -6.92
CA GLN A 146 -0.34 -0.85 -5.48
C GLN A 146 0.40 -2.15 -5.10
N MET A 147 0.06 -3.28 -5.74
CA MET A 147 0.74 -4.56 -5.54
C MET A 147 2.22 -4.48 -5.95
N THR A 148 2.53 -3.92 -7.11
CA THR A 148 3.91 -3.71 -7.59
C THR A 148 4.69 -2.78 -6.67
N SER A 149 4.10 -1.68 -6.20
CA SER A 149 4.76 -0.78 -5.26
C SER A 149 5.05 -1.45 -3.92
N GLN A 150 4.12 -2.25 -3.41
CA GLN A 150 4.31 -3.01 -2.17
C GLN A 150 5.43 -4.04 -2.32
N GLU A 151 5.54 -4.68 -3.49
CA GLU A 151 6.61 -5.63 -3.79
C GLU A 151 7.99 -4.96 -3.81
N VAL A 152 8.11 -3.81 -4.48
CA VAL A 152 9.37 -3.04 -4.50
C VAL A 152 9.76 -2.60 -3.09
N ALA A 153 8.80 -2.14 -2.28
CA ALA A 153 9.05 -1.76 -0.89
C ALA A 153 9.49 -2.95 -0.02
N ASN A 154 8.89 -4.13 -0.22
CA ASN A 154 9.28 -5.36 0.47
C ASN A 154 10.70 -5.80 0.06
N ALA A 155 11.03 -5.76 -1.23
CA ALA A 155 12.35 -6.10 -1.76
C ALA A 155 13.45 -5.15 -1.24
N GLN A 156 13.15 -3.86 -1.09
CA GLN A 156 14.06 -2.88 -0.52
C GLN A 156 14.30 -3.11 0.98
N SER A 157 13.25 -3.48 1.73
CA SER A 157 13.34 -3.76 3.17
C SER A 157 14.17 -5.01 3.47
N GLN A 158 14.19 -5.98 2.55
CA GLN A 158 15.01 -7.20 2.66
C GLN A 158 16.49 -6.99 2.27
N LYS A 159 16.86 -5.84 1.70
CA LYS A 159 18.21 -5.55 1.19
C LYS A 159 19.08 -4.70 2.14
N ALA A 160 18.66 -4.52 3.41
CA ALA A 160 19.45 -3.83 4.43
C ALA A 160 20.66 -4.70 4.89
N PRO A 161 21.84 -4.11 5.14
CA PRO A 161 23.12 -4.81 5.08
C PRO A 161 23.45 -5.65 6.32
N GLU A 162 23.94 -6.85 6.06
CA GLU A 162 24.69 -7.69 7.00
C GLU A 162 26.06 -7.02 7.30
N GLN A 163 26.22 -6.59 8.56
CA GLN A 163 27.37 -6.15 9.37
C GLN A 163 28.79 -5.99 8.75
N PRO A 164 29.61 -5.09 9.32
CA PRO A 164 31.00 -5.41 9.62
C PRO A 164 31.14 -5.74 11.12
N LYS A 165 31.49 -7.00 11.41
CA LYS A 165 32.18 -7.35 12.66
C LYS A 165 33.58 -6.77 12.61
N SER A 166 33.86 -5.78 13.45
CA SER A 166 35.18 -5.40 13.95
C SER A 166 34.88 -4.53 15.18
N GLY A 167 35.14 -4.94 16.42
CA GLY A 167 36.35 -5.54 16.94
C GLY A 167 36.91 -4.54 17.94
N SER A 168 36.56 -4.64 19.22
CA SER A 168 37.17 -3.89 20.33
C SER A 168 36.72 -4.49 21.66
N ILE A 169 37.61 -5.17 22.40
CA ILE A 169 38.01 -4.79 23.77
C ILE A 169 39.48 -5.22 23.96
N GLU A 170 40.27 -4.24 24.39
CA GLU A 170 41.68 -4.15 24.82
C GLU A 170 42.05 -5.16 25.93
N GLU A 171 43.24 -5.78 25.88
CA GLU A 171 44.51 -5.43 26.55
C GLU A 171 44.74 -6.22 27.86
N ASN A 172 45.78 -7.07 27.90
CA ASN A 172 46.71 -7.08 29.03
C ASN A 172 48.08 -7.70 28.67
N VAL A 173 49.10 -6.98 29.09
CA VAL A 173 50.56 -7.16 29.18
C VAL A 173 50.90 -8.42 30.02
N THR A 174 51.95 -9.23 29.81
CA THR A 174 53.40 -9.10 30.16
C THR A 174 54.06 -10.46 29.80
N GLU A 175 55.13 -10.52 29.00
CA GLU A 175 56.55 -10.67 29.41
C GLU A 175 56.97 -12.09 29.91
N ASP A 176 57.75 -12.84 29.11
CA ASP A 176 59.16 -13.22 29.40
C ASP A 176 59.69 -14.43 28.55
N SER A 177 60.91 -14.25 28.00
CA SER A 177 62.02 -15.19 27.64
C SER A 177 61.74 -16.53 26.89
N GLN A 178 62.51 -17.01 25.89
CA GLN A 178 63.95 -16.88 25.60
C GLN A 178 64.31 -17.31 24.14
N LYS A 179 65.36 -16.67 23.59
CA LYS A 179 66.20 -16.88 22.36
C LYS A 179 66.73 -18.33 22.13
N PRO A 180 67.57 -18.63 21.10
CA PRO A 180 67.89 -17.99 19.78
C PRO A 180 67.88 -19.00 18.58
N SER A 181 67.95 -18.60 17.30
CA SER A 181 69.23 -18.32 16.61
C SER A 181 69.07 -18.05 15.08
N THR A 182 69.86 -17.08 14.58
CA THR A 182 70.52 -16.92 13.25
C THR A 182 69.69 -16.99 11.96
N GLU A 183 69.81 -16.12 10.95
CA GLU A 183 70.92 -15.28 10.44
C GLU A 183 70.34 -14.21 9.48
N ALA A 184 71.02 -13.07 9.33
CA ALA A 184 70.79 -12.00 8.35
C ALA A 184 72.09 -11.83 7.52
N PRO A 185 72.32 -10.79 6.64
CA PRO A 185 71.47 -9.69 6.18
C PRO A 185 71.65 -9.29 4.68
N THR A 186 70.97 -8.20 4.27
CA THR A 186 71.22 -7.20 3.17
C THR A 186 70.05 -7.07 2.19
N GLY A 187 69.48 -5.91 1.85
CA GLY A 187 69.68 -4.52 2.26
C GLY A 187 69.24 -3.52 1.16
N ILE A 188 68.11 -2.81 1.40
CA ILE A 188 67.74 -1.39 1.07
C ILE A 188 67.63 -0.85 -0.40
N PRO A 189 67.02 0.34 -0.70
CA PRO A 189 65.93 1.15 -0.07
C PRO A 189 64.82 1.74 -1.01
N ALA A 190 63.70 2.13 -0.37
CA ALA A 190 62.88 3.37 -0.46
C ALA A 190 62.51 4.06 -1.81
N SER A 191 61.21 4.34 -2.00
CA SER A 191 60.62 5.71 -1.94
C SER A 191 59.10 5.73 -2.24
N ALA A 192 58.37 6.48 -1.41
CA ALA A 192 57.08 7.15 -1.70
C ALA A 192 57.38 8.69 -1.74
N PRO A 193 56.50 9.66 -2.09
CA PRO A 193 55.07 9.87 -1.71
C PRO A 193 54.16 10.26 -2.93
N SER A 194 52.82 10.14 -2.95
CA SER A 194 51.69 10.94 -2.38
C SER A 194 51.64 12.46 -2.65
N ASP A 195 50.62 12.92 -3.41
CA ASP A 195 49.89 14.21 -3.35
C ASP A 195 48.59 14.02 -4.18
N THR A 196 47.35 14.01 -3.66
CA THR A 196 46.46 15.08 -3.12
C THR A 196 46.04 16.17 -4.11
N SER A 197 44.78 16.65 -3.96
CA SER A 197 44.10 17.79 -4.64
C SER A 197 43.31 17.44 -5.92
N SER A 198 42.03 17.81 -6.15
CA SER A 198 41.06 18.65 -5.44
C SER A 198 39.63 18.28 -5.90
N HIS A 199 38.66 18.47 -5.01
CA HIS A 199 37.25 18.65 -5.33
C HIS A 199 37.05 19.96 -6.12
N GLU A 200 36.28 19.94 -7.21
CA GLU A 200 35.54 21.11 -7.67
C GLU A 200 34.17 20.70 -8.22
N TRP A 201 33.17 21.38 -7.67
CA TRP A 201 31.77 21.37 -8.07
C TRP A 201 31.61 22.35 -9.23
N GLU A 202 30.90 21.98 -10.29
CA GLU A 202 30.27 23.02 -11.11
C GLU A 202 28.87 22.64 -11.58
N ASN A 203 27.96 23.43 -11.03
CA ASN A 203 26.53 23.55 -11.22
C ASN A 203 26.26 24.34 -12.50
N ILE A 204 25.45 23.84 -13.43
CA ILE A 204 24.80 24.68 -14.44
C ILE A 204 23.35 24.22 -14.61
N GLN A 205 22.44 24.89 -13.89
CA GLN A 205 21.06 25.07 -14.31
C GLN A 205 21.01 26.19 -15.37
N SER A 206 20.19 25.98 -16.40
CA SER A 206 19.62 27.01 -17.27
C SER A 206 18.20 26.59 -17.60
#